data_AF-A0A2V9YVP6-F1
#
_entry.id   AF-A0A2V9YVP6-F1
#
_cell.length_a   1.000
_cell.length_b   1.000
_cell.length_c   1.000
_cell.angle_alpha   90.00
_cell.angle_beta   90.00
_cell.angle_gamma   90.00
#
_symmetry.space_group_name_H-M   'P 1'
#
loop_
_entity.id
_entity.type
_entity.pdbx_description
1 polymer ?
#
loop_
_entity_poly.entity_id
_entity_poly.type
_entity_poly.pdbx_seq_one_letter_code
_entity_poly.pdbx_strand_id
1 'polypeptide(L)' 'MRKKVTIVGAGNVGATTAHWIASKELADVVLIDIVEGVPQGKGLDLLQAM' A
#
# COMPACT_ATOMS: atom_id res chain seq x y z
N MET A 1 8.64 -16.73 6.14
CA MET A 1 7.40 -16.17 5.56
C MET A 1 7.47 -14.65 5.68
N ARG A 2 7.24 -13.88 4.60
CA ARG A 2 7.30 -12.40 4.66
C ARG A 2 6.12 -11.90 5.50
N LYS A 3 6.34 -10.84 6.29
CA LYS A 3 5.28 -10.23 7.11
C LYS A 3 4.26 -9.58 6.18
N LYS A 4 2.99 -9.52 6.59
CA LYS A 4 1.90 -8.92 5.81
C LYS A 4 1.20 -7.85 6.64
N VAL A 5 0.98 -6.67 6.05
CA VAL A 5 0.27 -5.55 6.67
C VAL A 5 -0.92 -5.16 5.79
N THR A 6 -2.10 -5.06 6.40
CA THR A 6 -3.29 -4.51 5.75
C THR A 6 -3.50 -3.08 6.21
N ILE A 7 -3.67 -2.16 5.27
CA ILE A 7 -3.97 -0.75 5.54
C ILE A 7 -5.40 -0.49 5.07
N VAL A 8 -6.26 -0.08 6.00
CA VAL A 8 -7.66 0.28 5.76
C VAL A 8 -7.76 1.78 5.53
N GLY A 9 -8.08 2.17 4.30
CA GLY A 9 -8.03 3.55 3.81
C GLY A 9 -6.78 3.82 2.98
N ALA A 10 -6.93 3.98 1.67
CA ALA A 10 -5.88 4.30 0.70
C ALA A 10 -5.77 5.81 0.40
N GLY A 11 -6.24 6.67 1.32
CA GLY A 11 -6.02 8.12 1.27
C GLY A 11 -4.54 8.52 1.42
N ASN A 12 -4.25 9.80 1.62
CA ASN A 12 -2.87 10.31 1.68
C ASN A 12 -2.01 9.64 2.76
N VAL A 13 -2.57 9.46 3.96
CA VAL A 13 -1.87 8.80 5.07
C VAL A 13 -1.61 7.33 4.76
N GLY A 14 -2.65 6.57 4.38
CA GLY A 14 -2.50 5.14 4.10
C GLY A 14 -1.54 4.84 2.94
N ALA A 15 -1.58 5.64 1.88
CA ALA A 15 -0.64 5.54 0.77
C ALA A 15 0.81 5.84 1.20
N THR A 16 1.01 6.85 2.05
CA THR A 16 2.35 7.19 2.58
C THR A 16 2.88 6.11 3.52
N THR A 17 2.01 5.53 4.35
CA THR A 17 2.36 4.38 5.19
C THR A 17 2.76 3.19 4.34
N ALA A 18 2.01 2.88 3.27
CA ALA A 18 2.34 1.81 2.33
C ALA A 18 3.71 2.05 1.66
N HIS A 19 3.98 3.28 1.21
CA HIS A 19 5.27 3.66 0.65
C HIS A 19 6.42 3.36 1.61
N TRP A 20 6.35 3.82 2.86
CA TRP A 20 7.46 3.59 3.81
C TRP A 20 7.62 2.12 4.23
N ILE A 21 6.54 1.36 4.33
CA ILE A 21 6.63 -0.08 4.62
C ILE A 21 7.35 -0.80 3.48
N ALA A 22 7.00 -0.47 2.24
CA ALA A 22 7.55 -1.12 1.06
C ALA A 22 8.99 -0.66 0.75
N SER A 23 9.28 0.65 0.82
CA SER A 23 10.64 1.22 0.64
C SER A 23 11.66 0.73 1.67
N LYS A 24 11.18 0.24 2.83
CA LYS A 24 12.02 -0.36 3.89
C LYS A 24 11.97 -1.89 3.90
N GLU A 25 11.32 -2.50 2.90
CA GLU A 25 11.16 -3.95 2.75
C GLU A 25 10.57 -4.66 3.99
N LEU A 26 9.72 -3.97 4.76
CA LEU A 26 9.26 -4.47 6.07
C LEU A 26 8.19 -5.56 5.97
N ALA A 27 7.32 -5.48 4.94
CA ALA A 27 6.19 -6.37 4.75
C ALA A 27 5.57 -6.26 3.34
N ASP A 28 4.82 -7.29 2.93
CA ASP A 28 3.80 -7.18 1.88
C ASP A 28 2.68 -6.25 2.37
N VAL A 29 2.26 -5.32 1.51
CA VAL A 29 1.17 -4.39 1.82
C VAL A 29 -0.10 -4.79 1.07
N VAL A 30 -1.23 -4.76 1.75
CA VAL A 30 -2.57 -4.79 1.16
C VAL A 30 -3.27 -3.48 1.44
N LEU A 31 -3.67 -2.75 0.40
CA LEU A 31 -4.49 -1.56 0.49
C LEU A 31 -5.96 -1.95 0.30
N ILE A 32 -6.83 -1.49 1.20
CA ILE A 32 -8.29 -1.57 1.02
C ILE A 32 -8.91 -0.19 1.18
N ASP A 33 -9.92 0.13 0.38
CA ASP A 33 -10.68 1.38 0.46
C ASP A 33 -12.11 1.14 -0.03
N ILE A 34 -13.02 2.03 0.34
CA ILE A 34 -14.40 2.04 -0.16
C ILE A 34 -14.49 2.59 -1.58
N VAL A 35 -13.51 3.43 -1.98
CA VAL A 35 -13.47 4.00 -3.32
C VAL A 35 -12.83 2.99 -4.27
N GLU A 36 -13.63 2.48 -5.19
CA GLU A 36 -13.20 1.51 -6.21
C GLU A 36 -12.06 2.08 -7.07
N GLY A 37 -11.11 1.22 -7.44
CA GLY A 37 -9.97 1.58 -8.30
C GLY A 37 -8.84 2.32 -7.59
N VAL A 38 -9.12 3.07 -6.52
CA VAL A 38 -8.10 3.83 -5.76
C VAL A 38 -7.03 2.93 -5.12
N PRO A 39 -7.36 1.88 -4.35
CA PRO A 39 -6.32 1.04 -3.74
C PRO A 39 -5.51 0.27 -4.79
N GLN A 40 -6.14 -0.10 -5.92
CA GLN A 40 -5.46 -0.79 -7.02
C GLN A 40 -4.48 0.15 -7.76
N GLY A 41 -4.90 1.37 -8.09
CA GLY A 41 -4.05 2.36 -8.75
C GLY A 41 -2.84 2.71 -7.89
N LYS A 42 -3.06 3.03 -6.62
CA LYS A 42 -1.96 3.31 -5.68
C LYS A 42 -1.05 2.10 -5.45
N GLY A 43 -1.63 0.89 -5.42
CA GLY A 43 -0.85 -0.34 -5.34
C GLY A 43 0.06 -0.54 -6.56
N LEU A 44 -0.45 -0.28 -7.77
CA LEU A 44 0.32 -0.33 -9.01
C LEU A 44 1.44 0.71 -9.02
N ASP A 45 1.14 1.96 -8.66
CA ASP A 45 2.13 3.04 -8.59
C ASP A 45 3.28 2.67 -7.64
N LEU A 46 2.95 2.13 -6.46
CA LEU A 46 3.94 1.66 -5.50
C LEU A 46 4.81 0.54 -6.09
N LEU A 47 4.20 -0.46 -6.74
CA LEU A 47 4.95 -1.57 -7.35
C LEU A 47 5.89 -1.15 -8.48
N GLN A 48 5.57 -0.06 -9.19
CA GLN A 48 6.40 0.44 -10.30
C GLN A 48 7.46 1.45 -9.85
N ALA A 49 7.29 2.08 -8.69
CA ALA A 49 8.23 3.03 -8.12
C ALA A 49 9.39 2.37 -7.35
N MET A 50 9.31 1.07 -7.08
CA MET A 50 10.26 0.30 -6.29
C MET A 50 10.96 -0.78 -7.11
#